data_AF-A0A1V2B4D9-F1
#
_entry.id   AF-A0A1V2B4D9-F1
#
_cell.length_a   1.000
_cell.length_b   1.000
_cell.length_c   1.000
_cell.angle_alpha   90.00
_cell.angle_beta   90.00
_cell.angle_gamma   90.00
#
_symmetry.space_group_name_H-M   'P 1'
#
loop_
_entity.id
_entity.type
_entity.pdbx_description
1 polymer ?
#
loop_
_entity_poly.entity_id
_entity_poly.type
_entity_poly.pdbx_seq_one_letter_code
_entity_poly.pdbx_strand_id
1 'polypeptide(L)'
;MKRLLYTGLLCCSILCSCKKLFDIKPEEALDHSQVYENVNDADAAVIGIYGKVMGLADRYMILNELRGDLVDVTTSTTDKYLQELNIHEVSADNTYADPRPFYEVIMNCNDALKNFDAMLQDKRISNDDYILRYAAVGAMRTWLYLQLGIHYGEIPYITDPLETIDAIKDVSKFPRVTFNELLSKLITFTEGLPYKYPFPAGTSLLITTDGYSTEKFFINIKCLLGELYLWNGNYTQAATNYRVMMNYADVLYPAMNSEQWYEVYRVGYTANLSGALWSNIFSQPYGERYSNYEIIWNLPFDKNFTPANPFIELCDNVSGSYQIRPSDLAIANWNKQFRSDNTPIDLRGPNISFKYSGTQPVIKKYTYNYTSLLPFETSSKWILFRAAALHLHYAEAANRDNRDKIAYALLNTGIKNTYDPVYMATGVTGGEGRNVTDIEQTKDVPPYDFDARDGNYPQFRNVWYRNIGVRGRVGLKSVKVDSTGVFDMSDPLLTDKPVIDRPTLTNRMEDLLIDEDGLELAFEGYRWPDLLRVALRRQATDPAWLANKIAAKFVAANDSRAEAVRSRLMNKANWYLPFKW
;
A
#
# COMPACT_ATOMS: atom_id res chain seq x y z
N MET A 1 -60.33 -58.22 57.45
CA MET A 1 -61.12 -57.07 56.95
C MET A 1 -60.14 -56.06 56.35
N LYS A 2 -60.40 -55.66 55.08
CA LYS A 2 -60.05 -54.41 54.36
C LYS A 2 -58.75 -53.66 54.74
N ARG A 3 -57.92 -53.10 53.85
CA ARG A 3 -57.77 -52.98 52.39
C ARG A 3 -56.45 -52.16 52.21
N LEU A 4 -55.64 -52.49 51.18
CA LEU A 4 -54.91 -51.62 50.21
C LEU A 4 -54.22 -50.31 50.72
N LEU A 5 -53.04 -49.82 50.27
CA LEU A 5 -52.04 -50.13 49.23
C LEU A 5 -50.83 -49.15 49.44
N TYR A 6 -49.61 -49.61 49.11
CA TYR A 6 -48.30 -48.97 48.75
C TYR A 6 -48.04 -47.45 48.95
N THR A 7 -46.81 -46.94 49.15
CA THR A 7 -45.56 -47.23 48.41
C THR A 7 -44.37 -46.55 49.10
N GLY A 8 -43.16 -47.11 48.92
CA GLY A 8 -41.93 -46.71 49.61
C GLY A 8 -41.38 -45.33 49.27
N LEU A 9 -40.72 -44.74 50.27
CA LEU A 9 -39.92 -43.52 50.18
C LEU A 9 -38.48 -43.89 50.59
N LEU A 10 -37.60 -44.06 49.59
CA LEU A 10 -36.17 -44.24 49.82
C LEU A 10 -35.54 -42.84 49.88
N CYS A 11 -35.33 -42.35 51.10
CA CYS A 11 -34.63 -41.11 51.40
C CYS A 11 -33.11 -41.36 51.30
N CYS A 12 -32.48 -40.94 50.19
CA CYS A 12 -31.03 -40.87 50.07
C CYS A 12 -30.56 -39.41 50.22
N SER A 13 -29.62 -39.25 51.13
CA SER A 13 -28.96 -38.04 51.59
C SER A 13 -28.32 -37.26 50.45
N ILE A 14 -28.57 -35.95 50.44
CA ILE A 14 -27.95 -34.95 49.58
C ILE A 14 -26.48 -34.79 50.02
N LEU A 15 -25.55 -35.18 49.15
CA LEU A 15 -24.17 -34.71 49.14
C LEU A 15 -24.00 -33.79 47.94
N CYS A 16 -24.00 -32.49 48.18
CA CYS A 16 -23.60 -31.48 47.21
C CYS A 16 -22.10 -31.60 46.91
N SER A 17 -21.77 -32.05 45.70
CA SER A 17 -20.47 -31.80 45.07
C SER A 17 -20.74 -31.16 43.71
N CYS A 18 -20.44 -29.87 43.61
CA CYS A 18 -20.51 -29.12 42.36
C CYS A 18 -19.49 -29.67 41.36
N LYS A 19 -19.94 -30.48 40.40
CA LYS A 19 -19.22 -30.75 39.14
C LYS A 19 -19.78 -29.84 38.03
N LYS A 20 -19.35 -28.58 38.03
CA LYS A 20 -19.37 -27.70 36.85
C LYS A 20 -18.07 -26.91 36.85
N LEU A 21 -17.07 -27.36 36.09
CA LEU A 21 -15.99 -26.45 35.64
C LEU A 21 -15.13 -26.99 34.47
N PHE A 22 -15.49 -28.08 33.79
CA PHE A 22 -14.71 -28.57 32.64
C PHE A 22 -15.60 -29.23 31.62
N ASP A 23 -16.43 -28.43 30.96
CA ASP A 23 -16.97 -28.70 29.62
C ASP A 23 -17.61 -27.40 29.10
N ILE A 24 -16.77 -26.38 28.93
CA ILE A 24 -17.10 -25.26 28.06
C ILE A 24 -16.51 -25.65 26.70
N LYS A 25 -17.35 -26.17 25.81
CA LYS A 25 -17.02 -26.19 24.38
C LYS A 25 -16.77 -24.73 23.96
N PRO A 26 -15.76 -24.42 23.13
CA PRO A 26 -15.55 -23.06 22.67
C PRO A 26 -16.83 -22.53 22.03
N GLU A 27 -17.41 -21.46 22.59
CA GLU A 27 -18.30 -20.61 21.82
C GLU A 27 -17.47 -20.10 20.62
N GLU A 28 -18.02 -20.25 19.40
CA GLU A 28 -17.44 -19.93 18.07
C GLU A 28 -16.82 -21.05 17.22
N ALA A 29 -17.07 -22.33 17.51
CA ALA A 29 -17.00 -23.35 16.44
C ALA A 29 -18.42 -23.58 15.88
N LEU A 30 -18.87 -22.68 14.98
CA LEU A 30 -19.96 -23.01 14.07
C LEU A 30 -19.58 -24.33 13.37
N ASP A 31 -20.49 -25.30 13.40
CA ASP A 31 -20.26 -26.63 12.81
C ASP A 31 -19.81 -26.44 11.35
N HIS A 32 -18.63 -26.95 10.97
CA HIS A 32 -18.07 -26.83 9.62
C HIS A 32 -19.03 -27.36 8.54
N SER A 33 -19.99 -28.22 8.92
CA SER A 33 -21.06 -28.71 8.03
C SER A 33 -22.19 -27.71 7.77
N GLN A 34 -22.19 -26.55 8.42
CA GLN A 34 -23.20 -25.49 8.28
C GLN A 34 -22.63 -24.16 7.76
N VAL A 35 -21.34 -24.13 7.43
CA VAL A 35 -20.66 -22.94 6.85
C VAL A 35 -20.56 -23.16 5.33
N TYR A 36 -20.74 -22.09 4.55
CA TYR A 36 -20.70 -22.09 3.07
C TYR A 36 -21.92 -22.73 2.37
N GLU A 37 -23.14 -22.57 2.88
CA GLU A 37 -24.36 -23.11 2.27
C GLU A 37 -24.92 -22.24 1.13
N ASN A 38 -24.64 -20.94 1.16
CA ASN A 38 -25.15 -20.00 0.17
C ASN A 38 -24.25 -18.79 0.00
N VAL A 39 -24.62 -17.91 -0.94
CA VAL A 39 -23.88 -16.70 -1.29
C VAL A 39 -23.60 -15.76 -0.10
N ASN A 40 -24.50 -15.68 0.88
CA ASN A 40 -24.31 -14.81 2.05
C ASN A 40 -23.24 -15.37 2.99
N ASP A 41 -23.13 -16.69 3.12
CA ASP A 41 -22.07 -17.32 3.90
C ASP A 41 -20.71 -17.06 3.25
N ALA A 42 -20.67 -17.10 1.91
CA ALA A 42 -19.48 -16.76 1.16
C ALA A 42 -19.11 -15.27 1.32
N ASP A 43 -20.09 -14.36 1.31
CA ASP A 43 -19.87 -12.93 1.62
C ASP A 43 -19.30 -12.73 3.02
N ALA A 44 -19.89 -13.38 4.03
CA ALA A 44 -19.40 -13.34 5.40
C ALA A 44 -17.96 -13.86 5.52
N ALA A 45 -17.61 -14.93 4.79
CA ALA A 45 -16.23 -15.44 4.74
C ALA A 45 -15.25 -14.43 4.13
N VAL A 46 -15.62 -13.78 3.00
CA VAL A 46 -14.78 -12.73 2.40
C VAL A 46 -14.59 -11.58 3.39
N ILE A 47 -15.67 -11.02 3.95
CA ILE A 47 -15.58 -9.89 4.88
C ILE A 47 -14.81 -10.26 6.15
N GLY A 48 -15.00 -11.48 6.68
CA GLY A 48 -14.25 -11.99 7.84
C GLY A 48 -12.74 -12.06 7.60
N ILE A 49 -12.31 -12.47 6.40
CA ILE A 49 -10.89 -12.47 6.02
C ILE A 49 -10.33 -11.04 6.01
N TYR A 50 -11.02 -10.07 5.41
CA TYR A 50 -10.59 -8.67 5.43
C TYR A 50 -10.57 -8.08 6.85
N GLY A 51 -11.52 -8.47 7.71
CA GLY A 51 -11.50 -8.14 9.14
C GLY A 51 -10.26 -8.68 9.87
N LYS A 52 -9.84 -9.92 9.58
CA LYS A 52 -8.60 -10.48 10.14
C LYS A 52 -7.35 -9.73 9.65
N VAL A 53 -7.34 -9.26 8.39
CA VAL A 53 -6.24 -8.44 7.84
C VAL A 53 -6.10 -7.11 8.57
N MET A 54 -7.19 -6.51 9.03
CA MET A 54 -7.13 -5.29 9.86
C MET A 54 -6.36 -5.51 11.17
N GLY A 55 -6.36 -6.74 11.70
CA GLY A 55 -5.54 -7.12 12.85
C GLY A 55 -4.04 -7.15 12.58
N LEU A 56 -3.61 -6.97 11.33
CA LEU A 56 -2.20 -6.86 10.93
C LEU A 56 -1.76 -5.42 10.67
N ALA A 57 -2.63 -4.41 10.87
CA ALA A 57 -2.37 -3.05 10.41
C ALA A 57 -1.14 -2.39 11.07
N ASP A 58 -0.96 -2.59 12.37
CA ASP A 58 0.22 -2.13 13.12
C ASP A 58 1.49 -2.86 12.68
N ARG A 59 1.44 -4.19 12.58
CA ARG A 59 2.55 -5.02 12.12
C ARG A 59 2.97 -4.64 10.71
N TYR A 60 2.02 -4.45 9.80
CA TYR A 60 2.27 -3.97 8.44
C TYR A 60 3.01 -2.63 8.45
N MET A 61 2.54 -1.67 9.26
CA MET A 61 3.17 -0.36 9.40
C MET A 61 4.60 -0.48 9.93
N ILE A 62 4.79 -1.22 11.02
CA ILE A 62 6.09 -1.40 11.67
C ILE A 62 7.08 -2.06 10.71
N LEU A 63 6.70 -3.18 10.09
CA LEU A 63 7.61 -3.92 9.22
C LEU A 63 7.95 -3.18 7.92
N ASN A 64 7.04 -2.35 7.42
CA ASN A 64 7.23 -1.62 6.17
C ASN A 64 7.77 -0.18 6.32
N GLU A 65 7.67 0.45 7.49
CA GLU A 65 8.18 1.81 7.71
C GLU A 65 9.35 1.89 8.69
N LEU A 66 9.31 1.20 9.83
CA LEU A 66 10.36 1.29 10.86
C LEU A 66 11.70 0.72 10.39
N ARG A 67 11.65 -0.30 9.54
CA ARG A 67 12.84 -0.87 8.88
C ARG A 67 13.39 0.04 7.77
N GLY A 68 12.60 1.02 7.31
CA GLY A 68 13.00 2.05 6.37
C GLY A 68 13.76 3.20 7.04
N ASP A 69 13.96 4.29 6.31
CA ASP A 69 14.67 5.50 6.73
C ASP A 69 13.75 6.62 7.26
N LEU A 70 12.42 6.50 7.10
CA LEU A 70 11.47 7.57 7.44
C LEU A 70 10.92 7.53 8.87
N VAL A 71 10.95 6.36 9.51
CA VAL A 71 10.46 6.16 10.88
C VAL A 71 11.61 5.75 11.78
N ASP A 72 11.57 6.23 13.01
CA ASP A 72 12.50 5.90 14.09
C ASP A 72 11.72 5.54 15.35
N VAL A 73 12.34 4.82 16.27
CA VAL A 73 11.77 4.62 17.61
C VAL A 73 11.86 5.91 18.41
N THR A 74 10.97 6.08 19.39
CA THR A 74 11.08 7.22 20.29
C THR A 74 12.16 6.99 21.33
N THR A 75 12.68 8.07 21.92
CA THR A 75 13.66 7.98 23.01
C THR A 75 13.08 7.35 24.28
N SER A 76 11.76 7.28 24.40
CA SER A 76 11.02 6.67 25.52
C SER A 76 10.67 5.21 25.30
N THR A 77 10.83 4.68 24.08
CA THR A 77 10.54 3.27 23.78
C THR A 77 11.47 2.35 24.57
N THR A 78 10.85 1.48 25.37
CA THR A 78 11.51 0.36 26.06
C THR A 78 11.18 -0.99 25.41
N ASP A 79 10.35 -1.00 24.36
CA ASP A 79 10.08 -2.19 23.55
C ASP A 79 11.35 -2.61 22.80
N LYS A 80 12.00 -3.63 23.34
CA LYS A 80 13.21 -4.25 22.79
C LYS A 80 13.00 -4.66 21.32
N TYR A 81 11.83 -5.19 20.96
CA TYR A 81 11.61 -5.74 19.63
C TYR A 81 11.49 -4.65 18.56
N LEU A 82 10.93 -3.48 18.91
CA LEU A 82 10.97 -2.31 18.03
C LEU A 82 12.39 -1.75 17.88
N GLN A 83 13.15 -1.70 18.98
CA GLN A 83 14.55 -1.26 18.94
C GLN A 83 15.41 -2.15 18.03
N GLU A 84 15.25 -3.47 18.14
CA GLU A 84 15.93 -4.44 17.29
C GLU A 84 15.57 -4.29 15.81
N LEU A 85 14.29 -4.13 15.48
CA LEU A 85 13.83 -3.89 14.12
C LEU A 85 14.47 -2.62 13.53
N ASN A 86 14.51 -1.55 14.32
CA ASN A 86 15.04 -0.26 13.90
C ASN A 86 16.53 -0.34 13.53
N ILE A 87 17.32 -1.10 14.28
CA ILE A 87 18.78 -1.25 14.06
C ILE A 87 19.15 -2.52 13.27
N HIS A 88 18.16 -3.25 12.77
CA HIS A 88 18.31 -4.51 12.03
C HIS A 88 19.03 -5.63 12.82
N GLU A 89 18.80 -5.71 14.14
CA GLU A 89 19.30 -6.77 15.05
C GLU A 89 18.17 -7.69 15.52
N VAL A 90 17.29 -8.07 14.60
CA VAL A 90 16.06 -8.79 14.92
C VAL A 90 16.35 -10.16 15.54
N SER A 91 15.91 -10.38 16.77
CA SER A 91 16.02 -11.67 17.43
C SER A 91 15.00 -12.67 16.88
N ALA A 92 15.26 -13.96 17.09
CA ALA A 92 14.37 -15.03 16.64
C ALA A 92 13.02 -15.07 17.37
N ASP A 93 12.94 -14.49 18.57
CA ASP A 93 11.73 -14.38 19.40
C ASP A 93 10.98 -13.04 19.21
N ASN A 94 11.42 -12.20 18.26
CA ASN A 94 10.82 -10.90 18.01
C ASN A 94 9.37 -11.05 17.49
N THR A 95 8.41 -10.59 18.29
CA THR A 95 6.98 -10.85 18.05
C THR A 95 6.43 -10.14 16.81
N TYR A 96 7.01 -9.02 16.41
CA TYR A 96 6.65 -8.32 15.16
C TYR A 96 7.21 -9.04 13.93
N ALA A 97 8.36 -9.70 14.08
CA ALA A 97 9.00 -10.49 13.03
C ALA A 97 8.42 -11.92 12.90
N ASP A 98 7.48 -12.31 13.75
CA ASP A 98 6.76 -13.58 13.64
C ASP A 98 5.89 -13.59 12.35
N PRO A 99 6.09 -14.52 11.41
CA PRO A 99 5.26 -14.64 10.21
C PRO A 99 3.92 -15.34 10.46
N ARG A 100 3.71 -15.99 11.60
CA ARG A 100 2.50 -16.77 11.93
C ARG A 100 1.20 -15.98 11.72
N PRO A 101 1.07 -14.71 12.15
CA PRO A 101 -0.19 -13.97 11.92
C PRO A 101 -0.55 -13.79 10.44
N PHE A 102 0.44 -13.68 9.55
CA PHE A 102 0.17 -13.66 8.11
C PHE A 102 -0.33 -15.03 7.61
N TYR A 103 0.30 -16.12 8.07
CA TYR A 103 -0.13 -17.47 7.73
C TYR A 103 -1.52 -17.81 8.27
N GLU A 104 -1.91 -17.33 9.44
CA GLU A 104 -3.27 -17.52 9.97
C GLU A 104 -4.31 -16.95 9.01
N VAL A 105 -4.09 -15.77 8.45
CA VAL A 105 -5.01 -15.19 7.44
C VAL A 105 -4.94 -15.97 6.12
N ILE A 106 -3.74 -16.38 5.67
CA ILE A 106 -3.59 -17.22 4.47
C ILE A 106 -4.34 -18.54 4.61
N MET A 107 -4.35 -19.15 5.80
CA MET A 107 -5.10 -20.38 6.04
C MET A 107 -6.61 -20.19 5.89
N ASN A 108 -7.14 -19.06 6.39
CA ASN A 108 -8.54 -18.69 6.17
C ASN A 108 -8.82 -18.47 4.68
N CYS A 109 -7.88 -17.89 3.93
CA CYS A 109 -8.01 -17.75 2.47
C CYS A 109 -8.04 -19.12 1.78
N ASN A 110 -7.16 -20.05 2.15
CA ASN A 110 -7.11 -21.39 1.58
C ASN A 110 -8.41 -22.17 1.84
N ASP A 111 -8.93 -22.09 3.07
CA ASP A 111 -10.21 -22.70 3.43
C ASP A 111 -11.36 -22.11 2.61
N ALA A 112 -11.48 -20.78 2.55
CA ALA A 112 -12.53 -20.12 1.79
C ALA A 112 -12.48 -20.48 0.29
N LEU A 113 -11.30 -20.45 -0.34
CA LEU A 113 -11.15 -20.80 -1.75
C LEU A 113 -11.58 -22.25 -2.04
N LYS A 114 -11.17 -23.20 -1.19
CA LYS A 114 -11.58 -24.61 -1.32
C LYS A 114 -13.10 -24.76 -1.17
N ASN A 115 -13.70 -24.07 -0.20
CA ASN A 115 -15.14 -24.15 0.01
C ASN A 115 -15.93 -23.45 -1.10
N PHE A 116 -15.44 -22.35 -1.67
CA PHE A 116 -16.05 -21.72 -2.85
C PHE A 116 -16.07 -22.67 -4.05
N ASP A 117 -14.98 -23.43 -4.27
CA ASP A 117 -14.94 -24.46 -5.33
C ASP A 117 -16.00 -25.53 -5.09
N ALA A 118 -16.15 -26.01 -3.85
CA ALA A 118 -17.19 -26.98 -3.49
C ALA A 118 -18.61 -26.40 -3.66
N MET A 119 -18.85 -25.17 -3.21
CA MET A 119 -20.14 -24.48 -3.40
C MET A 119 -20.54 -24.39 -4.87
N LEU A 120 -19.57 -24.09 -5.76
CA LEU A 120 -19.82 -24.01 -7.20
C LEU A 120 -20.16 -25.38 -7.78
N GLN A 121 -19.39 -26.41 -7.41
CA GLN A 121 -19.62 -27.80 -7.84
C GLN A 121 -21.01 -28.30 -7.41
N ASP A 122 -21.42 -27.98 -6.19
CA ASP A 122 -22.69 -28.37 -5.59
C ASP A 122 -23.86 -27.46 -6.00
N LYS A 123 -23.61 -26.43 -6.82
CA LYS A 123 -24.60 -25.42 -7.26
C LYS A 123 -25.26 -24.64 -6.12
N ARG A 124 -24.53 -24.47 -5.00
CA ARG A 124 -24.92 -23.65 -3.84
C ARG A 124 -24.63 -22.15 -4.06
N ILE A 125 -23.81 -21.84 -5.05
CA ILE A 125 -23.50 -20.48 -5.48
C ILE A 125 -23.58 -20.39 -7.01
N SER A 126 -23.95 -19.22 -7.54
CA SER A 126 -23.92 -18.96 -8.97
C SER A 126 -22.47 -18.80 -9.46
N ASN A 127 -22.23 -19.00 -10.76
CA ASN A 127 -20.91 -18.75 -11.33
C ASN A 127 -20.49 -17.27 -11.17
N ASP A 128 -21.42 -16.33 -11.42
CA ASP A 128 -21.15 -14.90 -11.33
C ASP A 128 -20.80 -14.48 -9.89
N ASP A 129 -21.43 -15.10 -8.90
CA ASP A 129 -21.11 -14.89 -7.51
C ASP A 129 -19.77 -15.52 -7.10
N TYR A 130 -19.50 -16.73 -7.58
CA TYR A 130 -18.25 -17.45 -7.33
C TYR A 130 -17.05 -16.65 -7.82
N ILE A 131 -17.06 -16.16 -9.08
CA ILE A 131 -15.87 -15.54 -9.68
C ILE A 131 -15.41 -14.30 -8.91
N LEU A 132 -16.33 -13.51 -8.36
CA LEU A 132 -16.01 -12.29 -7.62
C LEU A 132 -15.40 -12.61 -6.25
N ARG A 133 -15.99 -13.57 -5.52
CA ARG A 133 -15.53 -13.96 -4.17
C ARG A 133 -14.22 -14.71 -4.21
N TYR A 134 -14.06 -15.61 -5.18
CA TYR A 134 -12.80 -16.31 -5.42
C TYR A 134 -11.70 -15.32 -5.77
N ALA A 135 -11.99 -14.33 -6.63
CA ALA A 135 -11.04 -13.27 -6.96
C ALA A 135 -10.67 -12.40 -5.74
N ALA A 136 -11.65 -12.00 -4.92
CA ALA A 136 -11.42 -11.19 -3.72
C ALA A 136 -10.47 -11.86 -2.72
N VAL A 137 -10.69 -13.16 -2.44
CA VAL A 137 -9.87 -13.94 -1.52
C VAL A 137 -8.53 -14.33 -2.15
N GLY A 138 -8.52 -14.69 -3.43
CA GLY A 138 -7.30 -15.01 -4.15
C GLY A 138 -6.32 -13.82 -4.21
N ALA A 139 -6.85 -12.61 -4.45
CA ALA A 139 -6.05 -11.39 -4.41
C ALA A 139 -5.48 -11.12 -3.01
N MET A 140 -6.29 -11.30 -1.96
CA MET A 140 -5.84 -11.16 -0.57
C MET A 140 -4.72 -12.14 -0.22
N ARG A 141 -4.89 -13.43 -0.55
CA ARG A 141 -3.85 -14.46 -0.35
C ARG A 141 -2.55 -14.09 -1.07
N THR A 142 -2.66 -13.61 -2.29
CA THR A 142 -1.50 -13.19 -3.10
C THR A 142 -0.77 -12.02 -2.44
N TRP A 143 -1.49 -10.99 -1.98
CA TRP A 143 -0.90 -9.85 -1.31
C TRP A 143 -0.21 -10.24 0.00
N LEU A 144 -0.82 -11.11 0.82
CA LEU A 144 -0.20 -11.64 2.04
C LEU A 144 1.11 -12.38 1.76
N TYR A 145 1.13 -13.22 0.71
CA TYR A 145 2.35 -13.88 0.29
C TYR A 145 3.41 -12.91 -0.25
N LEU A 146 3.02 -11.85 -0.96
CA LEU A 146 3.95 -10.82 -1.39
C LEU A 146 4.61 -10.14 -0.17
N GLN A 147 3.83 -9.79 0.87
CA GLN A 147 4.37 -9.25 2.13
C GLN A 147 5.35 -10.22 2.79
N LEU A 148 5.01 -11.51 2.88
CA LEU A 148 5.92 -12.53 3.40
C LEU A 148 7.21 -12.64 2.57
N GLY A 149 7.12 -12.61 1.24
CA GLY A 149 8.29 -12.64 0.36
C GLY A 149 9.22 -11.44 0.56
N ILE A 150 8.64 -10.24 0.71
CA ILE A 150 9.37 -8.98 0.98
C ILE A 150 10.13 -9.06 2.31
N HIS A 151 9.50 -9.61 3.35
CA HIS A 151 10.08 -9.60 4.69
C HIS A 151 11.04 -10.75 4.96
N TYR A 152 10.79 -11.95 4.42
CA TYR A 152 11.54 -13.16 4.79
C TYR A 152 12.41 -13.72 3.66
N GLY A 153 12.19 -13.32 2.41
CA GLY A 153 12.99 -13.72 1.25
C GLY A 153 12.80 -15.17 0.78
N GLU A 154 12.72 -16.13 1.70
CA GLU A 154 12.44 -17.53 1.41
C GLU A 154 11.37 -18.07 2.37
N ILE A 155 10.26 -18.57 1.82
CA ILE A 155 9.09 -18.97 2.62
C ILE A 155 8.43 -20.24 2.08
N PRO A 156 7.73 -21.03 2.91
CA PRO A 156 6.78 -22.05 2.45
C PRO A 156 5.60 -21.42 1.70
N TYR A 157 5.32 -21.91 0.49
CA TYR A 157 4.14 -21.52 -0.30
C TYR A 157 3.09 -22.61 -0.25
N ILE A 158 1.96 -22.35 0.41
CA ILE A 158 0.96 -23.35 0.81
C ILE A 158 -0.42 -22.88 0.36
N THR A 159 -1.01 -23.61 -0.56
CA THR A 159 -2.31 -23.26 -1.15
C THR A 159 -3.46 -24.13 -0.67
N ASP A 160 -3.14 -25.24 0.01
CA ASP A 160 -4.12 -26.18 0.55
C ASP A 160 -4.47 -25.83 2.01
N PRO A 161 -5.71 -26.09 2.45
CA PRO A 161 -6.06 -26.03 3.87
C PRO A 161 -5.26 -27.05 4.68
N LEU A 162 -4.85 -26.65 5.88
CA LEU A 162 -4.07 -27.44 6.83
C LEU A 162 -4.87 -27.56 8.12
N GLU A 163 -4.79 -28.73 8.77
CA GLU A 163 -5.44 -28.96 10.06
C GLU A 163 -4.86 -28.09 11.18
N THR A 164 -3.55 -27.85 11.15
CA THR A 164 -2.87 -27.00 12.13
C THR A 164 -1.82 -26.13 11.44
N ILE A 165 -1.65 -24.90 11.93
CA ILE A 165 -0.65 -23.96 11.40
C ILE A 165 0.79 -24.43 11.66
N ASP A 166 1.03 -25.22 12.71
CA ASP A 166 2.36 -25.75 13.02
C ASP A 166 2.84 -26.77 11.97
N ALA A 167 1.94 -27.34 11.16
CA ALA A 167 2.32 -28.21 10.05
C ALA A 167 3.25 -27.50 9.04
N ILE A 168 3.15 -26.17 8.91
CA ILE A 168 3.98 -25.33 8.03
C ILE A 168 5.48 -25.42 8.38
N LYS A 169 5.81 -25.74 9.63
CA LYS A 169 7.20 -25.85 10.10
C LYS A 169 7.92 -27.09 9.54
N ASP A 170 7.18 -28.07 9.04
CA ASP A 170 7.73 -29.29 8.46
C ASP A 170 8.28 -29.04 7.05
N VAL A 171 9.56 -28.65 6.98
CA VAL A 171 10.27 -28.31 5.73
C VAL A 171 10.31 -29.49 4.75
N SER A 172 10.20 -30.74 5.24
CA SER A 172 10.15 -31.91 4.36
C SER A 172 8.86 -32.01 3.56
N LYS A 173 7.76 -31.46 4.10
CA LYS A 173 6.44 -31.41 3.46
C LYS A 173 6.21 -30.09 2.73
N PHE A 174 6.70 -29.00 3.29
CA PHE A 174 6.52 -27.65 2.76
C PHE A 174 7.88 -26.99 2.53
N PRO A 175 8.60 -27.39 1.46
CA PRO A 175 9.87 -26.77 1.12
C PRO A 175 9.69 -25.28 0.87
N ARG A 176 10.67 -24.49 1.29
CA ARG A 176 10.68 -23.05 1.06
C ARG A 176 10.99 -22.76 -0.40
N VAL A 177 10.34 -21.74 -0.94
CA VAL A 177 10.63 -21.18 -2.26
C VAL A 177 11.31 -19.83 -2.10
N THR A 178 12.23 -19.52 -3.00
CA THR A 178 12.86 -18.20 -3.06
C THR A 178 11.87 -17.12 -3.46
N PHE A 179 12.19 -15.86 -3.18
CA PHE A 179 11.29 -14.76 -3.52
C PHE A 179 10.99 -14.67 -5.02
N ASN A 180 11.96 -14.96 -5.90
CA ASN A 180 11.73 -14.96 -7.34
C ASN A 180 10.81 -16.10 -7.80
N GLU A 181 10.96 -17.29 -7.22
CA GLU A 181 10.05 -18.43 -7.47
C GLU A 181 8.65 -18.13 -6.94
N LEU A 182 8.56 -17.49 -5.76
CA LEU A 182 7.30 -17.03 -5.19
C LEU A 182 6.62 -16.04 -6.14
N LEU A 183 7.32 -14.99 -6.59
CA LEU A 183 6.78 -14.00 -7.55
C LEU A 183 6.22 -14.68 -8.81
N SER A 184 6.95 -15.65 -9.37
CA SER A 184 6.50 -16.41 -10.54
C SER A 184 5.18 -17.16 -10.27
N LYS A 185 5.05 -17.79 -9.09
CA LYS A 185 3.83 -18.47 -8.66
C LYS A 185 2.67 -17.49 -8.42
N LEU A 186 2.95 -16.37 -7.75
CA LEU A 186 1.96 -15.33 -7.46
C LEU A 186 1.42 -14.68 -8.74
N ILE A 187 2.28 -14.36 -9.70
CA ILE A 187 1.88 -13.84 -11.01
C ILE A 187 0.98 -14.85 -11.73
N THR A 188 1.41 -16.12 -11.81
CA THR A 188 0.65 -17.17 -12.49
C THR A 188 -0.74 -17.34 -11.88
N PHE A 189 -0.82 -17.41 -10.54
CA PHE A 189 -2.09 -17.53 -9.83
C PHE A 189 -2.98 -16.31 -10.03
N THR A 190 -2.43 -15.09 -9.89
CA THR A 190 -3.19 -13.84 -9.98
C THR A 190 -3.70 -13.57 -11.39
N GLU A 191 -2.91 -13.89 -12.42
CA GLU A 191 -3.36 -13.84 -13.81
C GLU A 191 -4.45 -14.88 -14.10
N GLY A 192 -4.42 -16.02 -13.42
CA GLY A 192 -5.42 -17.07 -13.51
C GLY A 192 -6.73 -16.78 -12.76
N LEU A 193 -6.82 -15.70 -11.97
CA LEU A 193 -8.05 -15.37 -11.26
C LEU A 193 -9.19 -15.11 -12.25
N PRO A 194 -10.41 -15.60 -11.95
CA PRO A 194 -11.53 -15.55 -12.89
C PRO A 194 -12.09 -14.14 -13.11
N TYR A 195 -11.79 -13.21 -12.20
CA TYR A 195 -12.14 -11.80 -12.33
C TYR A 195 -10.97 -10.93 -11.85
N LYS A 196 -10.67 -9.84 -12.57
CA LYS A 196 -9.46 -9.01 -12.32
C LYS A 196 -9.71 -7.50 -12.36
N TYR A 197 -10.96 -7.06 -12.53
CA TYR A 197 -11.32 -5.65 -12.61
C TYR A 197 -12.00 -5.21 -11.31
N PRO A 198 -12.28 -3.91 -11.11
CA PRO A 198 -13.18 -3.49 -10.04
C PRO A 198 -14.53 -4.20 -10.15
N PHE A 199 -15.10 -4.55 -8.99
CA PHE A 199 -16.32 -5.35 -8.94
C PHE A 199 -17.51 -4.58 -9.50
N PRO A 200 -18.41 -5.26 -10.25
CA PRO A 200 -19.55 -4.62 -10.88
C PRO A 200 -20.56 -4.18 -9.84
N ALA A 201 -21.21 -3.03 -10.07
CA ALA A 201 -22.30 -2.56 -9.21
C ALA A 201 -23.42 -3.61 -9.10
N GLY A 202 -24.02 -3.74 -7.92
CA GLY A 202 -25.14 -4.64 -7.66
C GLY A 202 -24.78 -6.04 -7.18
N THR A 203 -23.48 -6.41 -7.13
CA THR A 203 -23.06 -7.62 -6.40
C THR A 203 -23.28 -7.46 -4.89
N SER A 204 -23.61 -8.54 -4.18
CA SER A 204 -23.80 -8.50 -2.73
C SER A 204 -22.51 -8.33 -1.93
N LEU A 205 -21.34 -8.36 -2.57
CA LEU A 205 -20.08 -7.91 -1.97
C LEU A 205 -19.98 -6.38 -1.83
N LEU A 206 -20.68 -5.61 -2.68
CA LEU A 206 -20.65 -4.15 -2.67
C LEU A 206 -21.88 -3.60 -1.93
N ILE A 207 -21.77 -3.58 -0.61
CA ILE A 207 -22.76 -3.03 0.31
C ILE A 207 -22.26 -1.76 0.99
N THR A 208 -23.20 -1.01 1.55
CA THR A 208 -22.92 0.06 2.52
C THR A 208 -23.46 -0.36 3.88
N THR A 209 -22.57 -0.47 4.86
CA THR A 209 -22.92 -0.85 6.23
C THR A 209 -22.38 0.22 7.17
N ASP A 210 -23.24 0.76 8.04
CA ASP A 210 -22.88 1.81 9.02
C ASP A 210 -22.16 3.02 8.41
N GLY A 211 -22.55 3.39 7.18
CA GLY A 211 -21.97 4.51 6.44
C GLY A 211 -20.68 4.17 5.67
N TYR A 212 -20.17 2.94 5.76
CA TYR A 212 -18.98 2.49 5.07
C TYR A 212 -19.34 1.68 3.82
N SER A 213 -19.01 2.22 2.65
CA SER A 213 -19.08 1.46 1.39
C SER A 213 -17.90 0.49 1.30
N THR A 214 -18.20 -0.75 0.97
CA THR A 214 -17.22 -1.84 0.78
C THR A 214 -16.53 -1.80 -0.59
N GLU A 215 -16.93 -0.89 -1.48
CA GLU A 215 -16.42 -0.81 -2.87
C GLU A 215 -14.88 -0.79 -2.95
N LYS A 216 -14.24 -0.14 -1.99
CA LYS A 216 -12.78 0.02 -1.92
C LYS A 216 -12.12 -0.80 -0.82
N PHE A 217 -12.85 -1.76 -0.23
CA PHE A 217 -12.27 -2.70 0.74
C PHE A 217 -11.40 -3.74 0.03
N PHE A 218 -11.82 -4.17 -1.17
CA PHE A 218 -11.18 -5.27 -1.89
C PHE A 218 -9.94 -4.80 -2.64
N ILE A 219 -8.91 -5.67 -2.67
CA ILE A 219 -7.67 -5.37 -3.39
C ILE A 219 -7.95 -5.17 -4.88
N ASN A 220 -7.48 -4.07 -5.43
CA ASN A 220 -7.50 -3.87 -6.87
C ASN A 220 -6.49 -4.81 -7.56
N ILE A 221 -7.01 -5.81 -8.25
CA ILE A 221 -6.19 -6.90 -8.83
C ILE A 221 -5.26 -6.40 -9.94
N LYS A 222 -5.65 -5.35 -10.68
CA LYS A 222 -4.76 -4.72 -11.67
C LYS A 222 -3.60 -4.00 -11.00
N CYS A 223 -3.83 -3.25 -9.93
CA CYS A 223 -2.72 -2.67 -9.16
C CYS A 223 -1.81 -3.76 -8.58
N LEU A 224 -2.39 -4.85 -8.03
CA LEU A 224 -1.60 -5.97 -7.50
C LEU A 224 -0.75 -6.66 -8.57
N LEU A 225 -1.28 -6.90 -9.77
CA LEU A 225 -0.49 -7.41 -10.89
C LEU A 225 0.63 -6.42 -11.28
N GLY A 226 0.33 -5.12 -11.26
CA GLY A 226 1.33 -4.07 -11.43
C GLY A 226 2.50 -4.22 -10.45
N GLU A 227 2.20 -4.35 -9.16
CA GLU A 227 3.20 -4.57 -8.10
C GLU A 227 4.02 -5.84 -8.37
N LEU A 228 3.36 -6.97 -8.63
CA LEU A 228 4.04 -8.25 -8.85
C LEU A 228 4.99 -8.19 -10.05
N TYR A 229 4.56 -7.60 -11.16
CA TYR A 229 5.42 -7.44 -12.34
C TYR A 229 6.54 -6.42 -12.11
N LEU A 230 6.32 -5.37 -11.31
CA LEU A 230 7.34 -4.40 -10.94
C LEU A 230 8.45 -5.05 -10.09
N TRP A 231 8.07 -5.90 -9.13
CA TRP A 231 9.00 -6.74 -8.35
C TRP A 231 9.73 -7.75 -9.22
N ASN A 232 9.04 -8.39 -10.15
CA ASN A 232 9.61 -9.36 -11.09
C ASN A 232 10.55 -8.73 -12.14
N GLY A 233 10.51 -7.40 -12.31
CA GLY A 233 11.30 -6.69 -13.32
C GLY A 233 10.72 -6.74 -14.73
N ASN A 234 9.45 -7.13 -14.88
CA ASN A 234 8.73 -7.03 -16.17
C ASN A 234 7.99 -5.68 -16.24
N TYR A 235 8.75 -4.63 -16.56
CA TYR A 235 8.28 -3.25 -16.45
C TYR A 235 7.14 -2.90 -17.40
N THR A 236 7.15 -3.43 -18.63
CA THR A 236 6.05 -3.21 -19.58
C THR A 236 4.74 -3.81 -19.07
N GLN A 237 4.77 -5.00 -18.47
CA GLN A 237 3.57 -5.62 -17.88
C GLN A 237 3.12 -4.91 -16.60
N ALA A 238 4.06 -4.40 -15.80
CA ALA A 238 3.74 -3.56 -14.65
C ALA A 238 2.97 -2.30 -15.09
N ALA A 239 3.55 -1.55 -16.03
CA ALA A 239 2.95 -0.35 -16.61
C ALA A 239 1.59 -0.65 -17.27
N THR A 240 1.45 -1.79 -17.96
CA THR A 240 0.19 -2.21 -18.59
C THR A 240 -0.92 -2.39 -17.56
N ASN A 241 -0.62 -3.04 -16.44
CA ASN A 241 -1.61 -3.28 -15.39
C ASN A 241 -1.95 -2.00 -14.61
N TYR A 242 -0.97 -1.18 -14.26
CA TYR A 242 -1.21 0.14 -13.65
C TYR A 242 -2.05 1.05 -14.56
N ARG A 243 -1.80 1.03 -15.88
CA ARG A 243 -2.51 1.88 -16.85
C ARG A 243 -4.03 1.63 -16.86
N VAL A 244 -4.48 0.41 -16.52
CA VAL A 244 -5.92 0.12 -16.39
C VAL A 244 -6.56 1.03 -15.33
N MET A 245 -5.93 1.18 -14.16
CA MET A 245 -6.49 1.98 -13.08
C MET A 245 -6.30 3.49 -13.28
N MET A 246 -5.20 3.88 -13.92
CA MET A 246 -4.99 5.26 -14.38
C MET A 246 -6.09 5.74 -15.35
N ASN A 247 -6.73 4.82 -16.08
CA ASN A 247 -7.84 5.09 -17.00
C ASN A 247 -9.21 4.67 -16.47
N TYR A 248 -9.34 4.24 -15.22
CA TYR A 248 -10.60 3.68 -14.72
C TYR A 248 -11.75 4.70 -14.71
N ALA A 249 -11.44 5.98 -14.68
CA ALA A 249 -12.41 7.05 -14.84
C ALA A 249 -13.21 6.96 -16.16
N ASP A 250 -12.64 6.39 -17.23
CA ASP A 250 -13.33 6.18 -18.52
C ASP A 250 -14.50 5.20 -18.39
N VAL A 251 -14.38 4.23 -17.47
CA VAL A 251 -15.43 3.26 -17.15
C VAL A 251 -16.48 3.88 -16.22
N LEU A 252 -16.04 4.61 -15.20
CA LEU A 252 -16.94 5.22 -14.21
C LEU A 252 -17.75 6.40 -14.79
N TYR A 253 -17.15 7.17 -15.70
CA TYR A 253 -17.71 8.41 -16.23
C TYR A 253 -17.63 8.44 -17.77
N PRO A 254 -18.38 7.55 -18.46
CA PRO A 254 -18.25 7.35 -19.91
C PRO A 254 -18.71 8.56 -20.75
N ALA A 255 -19.39 9.53 -20.15
CA ALA A 255 -19.75 10.79 -20.81
C ALA A 255 -18.55 11.73 -21.04
N MET A 256 -17.41 11.48 -20.37
CA MET A 256 -16.13 12.18 -20.57
C MET A 256 -16.20 13.71 -20.46
N ASN A 257 -17.13 14.22 -19.64
CA ASN A 257 -17.45 15.65 -19.59
C ASN A 257 -17.55 16.21 -18.16
N SER A 258 -17.07 15.46 -17.17
CA SER A 258 -17.13 15.83 -15.75
C SER A 258 -15.74 16.01 -15.16
N GLU A 259 -15.65 16.75 -14.05
CA GLU A 259 -14.41 16.85 -13.27
C GLU A 259 -13.93 15.45 -12.85
N GLN A 260 -14.83 14.60 -12.36
CA GLN A 260 -14.51 13.25 -11.90
C GLN A 260 -13.83 12.43 -12.99
N TRP A 261 -14.28 12.58 -14.24
CA TRP A 261 -13.65 11.91 -15.37
C TRP A 261 -12.17 12.30 -15.47
N TYR A 262 -11.85 13.60 -15.43
CA TYR A 262 -10.46 14.03 -15.56
C TYR A 262 -9.57 13.75 -14.34
N GLU A 263 -10.15 13.59 -13.15
CA GLU A 263 -9.39 13.60 -11.89
C GLU A 263 -9.17 12.22 -11.26
N VAL A 264 -10.15 11.30 -11.35
CA VAL A 264 -10.10 10.02 -10.65
C VAL A 264 -8.90 9.20 -11.11
N TYR A 265 -7.98 8.93 -10.18
CA TYR A 265 -6.75 8.18 -10.33
C TYR A 265 -5.79 8.71 -11.39
N ARG A 266 -5.81 10.02 -11.66
CA ARG A 266 -4.96 10.69 -12.67
C ARG A 266 -4.00 11.72 -12.10
N VAL A 267 -3.99 11.91 -10.77
CA VAL A 267 -3.25 12.99 -10.08
C VAL A 267 -3.43 14.30 -10.83
N GLY A 268 -4.70 14.62 -11.09
CA GLY A 268 -5.12 15.83 -11.77
C GLY A 268 -5.13 17.03 -10.84
N TYR A 269 -5.26 18.22 -11.43
CA TYR A 269 -5.49 19.43 -10.65
C TYR A 269 -6.93 19.50 -10.16
N THR A 270 -7.13 19.28 -8.86
CA THR A 270 -8.34 19.71 -8.15
C THR A 270 -7.96 20.56 -6.93
N ALA A 271 -8.68 21.66 -6.72
CA ALA A 271 -8.44 22.55 -5.60
C ALA A 271 -8.58 21.83 -4.25
N ASN A 272 -9.39 20.77 -4.17
CA ASN A 272 -9.67 20.04 -2.93
C ASN A 272 -8.57 19.06 -2.51
N LEU A 273 -7.60 18.75 -3.36
CA LEU A 273 -6.50 17.80 -3.08
C LEU A 273 -5.12 18.37 -3.46
N SER A 274 -5.06 19.66 -3.75
CA SER A 274 -3.83 20.36 -4.17
C SER A 274 -3.39 21.36 -3.11
N GLY A 275 -2.09 21.66 -3.08
CA GLY A 275 -1.50 22.55 -2.10
C GLY A 275 -1.79 22.10 -0.67
N ALA A 276 -2.24 23.02 0.19
CA ALA A 276 -2.51 22.73 1.59
C ALA A 276 -3.69 21.76 1.79
N LEU A 277 -4.58 21.65 0.79
CA LEU A 277 -5.73 20.75 0.83
C LEU A 277 -5.37 19.31 0.46
N TRP A 278 -4.10 19.01 0.16
CA TRP A 278 -3.62 17.63 0.00
C TRP A 278 -3.98 16.75 1.20
N SER A 279 -4.01 17.30 2.42
CA SER A 279 -4.39 16.57 3.63
C SER A 279 -5.79 15.98 3.59
N ASN A 280 -6.69 16.50 2.74
CA ASN A 280 -8.06 16.03 2.61
C ASN A 280 -8.15 14.56 2.22
N ILE A 281 -7.12 14.01 1.55
CA ILE A 281 -7.00 12.57 1.26
C ILE A 281 -7.18 11.75 2.56
N PHE A 282 -6.57 12.21 3.64
CA PHE A 282 -6.54 11.52 4.93
C PHE A 282 -7.63 12.02 5.90
N SER A 283 -7.89 13.33 5.92
CA SER A 283 -8.75 13.95 6.94
C SER A 283 -10.23 13.92 6.63
N GLN A 284 -10.63 13.83 5.36
CA GLN A 284 -12.05 13.82 5.02
C GLN A 284 -12.71 12.49 5.42
N PRO A 285 -14.04 12.45 5.60
CA PRO A 285 -14.77 11.21 5.91
C PRO A 285 -14.55 10.08 4.88
N TYR A 286 -14.91 8.86 5.27
CA TYR A 286 -14.93 7.72 4.35
C TYR A 286 -15.92 7.97 3.21
N GLY A 287 -15.56 7.62 1.98
CA GLY A 287 -16.44 7.76 0.81
C GLY A 287 -16.61 9.21 0.29
N GLU A 288 -15.94 10.20 0.87
CA GLU A 288 -15.99 11.57 0.38
C GLU A 288 -15.47 11.64 -1.07
N ARG A 289 -16.17 12.43 -1.92
CA ARG A 289 -15.98 12.51 -3.37
C ARG A 289 -14.53 12.81 -3.80
N TYR A 290 -13.91 13.86 -3.26
CA TYR A 290 -12.57 14.28 -3.65
C TYR A 290 -11.51 13.31 -3.13
N SER A 291 -11.55 12.92 -1.86
CA SER A 291 -10.61 11.90 -1.36
C SER A 291 -10.70 10.58 -2.17
N ASN A 292 -11.87 10.28 -2.73
CA ASN A 292 -12.09 9.16 -3.63
C ASN A 292 -11.46 9.27 -5.03
N TYR A 293 -11.05 10.46 -5.47
CA TYR A 293 -10.22 10.60 -6.67
C TYR A 293 -8.82 10.02 -6.47
N GLU A 294 -8.39 9.91 -5.21
CA GLU A 294 -7.06 9.43 -4.84
C GLU A 294 -7.09 7.98 -4.33
N ILE A 295 -8.03 7.63 -3.45
CA ILE A 295 -8.03 6.34 -2.75
C ILE A 295 -8.51 5.20 -3.66
N ILE A 296 -7.70 4.15 -3.79
CA ILE A 296 -8.01 2.94 -4.59
C ILE A 296 -8.37 1.76 -3.68
N TRP A 297 -7.64 1.60 -2.58
CA TRP A 297 -7.85 0.52 -1.60
C TRP A 297 -7.68 1.07 -0.18
N ASN A 298 -8.70 0.93 0.66
CA ASN A 298 -8.65 1.32 2.06
C ASN A 298 -9.65 0.56 2.95
N LEU A 299 -9.25 0.36 4.20
CA LEU A 299 -10.09 -0.26 5.23
C LEU A 299 -10.40 0.77 6.33
N PRO A 300 -11.65 0.84 6.82
CA PRO A 300 -12.04 1.79 7.86
C PRO A 300 -11.67 1.26 9.25
N PHE A 301 -11.24 2.15 10.14
CA PHE A 301 -11.38 1.93 11.59
C PHE A 301 -12.58 2.70 12.07
N ASP A 302 -13.33 2.12 13.00
CA ASP A 302 -14.45 2.80 13.64
C ASP A 302 -14.51 2.44 15.12
N LYS A 303 -14.96 3.39 15.95
CA LYS A 303 -15.14 3.17 17.39
C LYS A 303 -16.14 2.05 17.74
N ASN A 304 -17.04 1.71 16.82
CA ASN A 304 -18.06 0.69 17.04
C ASN A 304 -17.63 -0.72 16.64
N PHE A 305 -16.46 -0.89 16.00
CA PHE A 305 -15.97 -2.19 15.51
C PHE A 305 -14.56 -2.48 16.01
N THR A 306 -14.22 -3.76 16.09
CA THR A 306 -12.85 -4.20 16.36
C THR A 306 -12.16 -4.58 15.04
N PRO A 307 -10.83 -4.39 14.92
CA PRO A 307 -9.93 -3.76 15.90
C PRO A 307 -10.07 -2.23 15.94
N ALA A 308 -9.76 -1.63 17.09
CA ALA A 308 -9.59 -0.18 17.20
C ALA A 308 -8.37 0.28 16.37
N ASN A 309 -8.33 1.57 16.01
CA ASN A 309 -7.21 2.15 15.26
C ASN A 309 -5.89 2.03 16.05
N PRO A 310 -4.97 1.12 15.65
CA PRO A 310 -3.77 0.84 16.44
C PRO A 310 -2.71 1.95 16.31
N PHE A 311 -2.85 2.84 15.33
CA PHE A 311 -1.88 3.90 15.09
C PHE A 311 -1.94 5.01 16.15
N ILE A 312 -3.06 5.14 16.87
CA ILE A 312 -3.16 6.04 18.02
C ILE A 312 -2.20 5.55 19.13
N GLU A 313 -2.32 4.28 19.51
CA GLU A 313 -1.46 3.66 20.53
C GLU A 313 0.03 3.74 20.15
N LEU A 314 0.33 3.50 18.87
CA LEU A 314 1.70 3.44 18.36
C LEU A 314 2.37 4.82 18.24
N CYS A 315 1.62 5.88 17.86
CA CYS A 315 2.19 7.16 17.41
C CYS A 315 1.82 8.39 18.25
N ASP A 316 0.75 8.34 19.05
CA ASP A 316 0.31 9.51 19.84
C ASP A 316 1.04 9.56 21.19
N ASN A 317 1.47 10.76 21.59
CA ASN A 317 2.26 10.99 22.81
C ASN A 317 1.45 11.51 24.01
N VAL A 318 0.15 11.65 23.87
CA VAL A 318 -0.75 12.06 24.96
C VAL A 318 -1.57 10.86 25.43
N SER A 319 -2.07 10.07 24.49
CA SER A 319 -3.03 9.00 24.76
C SER A 319 -2.58 7.62 24.30
N GLY A 320 -1.49 7.55 23.53
CA GLY A 320 -0.83 6.29 23.17
C GLY A 320 0.49 6.09 23.91
N SER A 321 1.13 4.96 23.65
CA SER A 321 2.45 4.61 24.19
C SER A 321 3.62 5.28 23.46
N TYR A 322 3.37 6.04 22.38
CA TYR A 322 4.37 6.79 21.61
C TYR A 322 5.64 6.01 21.33
N GLN A 323 5.50 4.90 20.60
CA GLN A 323 6.59 3.96 20.37
C GLN A 323 7.42 4.31 19.13
N ILE A 324 6.82 4.96 18.14
CA ILE A 324 7.51 5.39 16.92
C ILE A 324 7.25 6.87 16.64
N ARG A 325 8.17 7.47 15.88
CA ARG A 325 8.11 8.87 15.44
C ARG A 325 8.64 9.02 14.00
N PRO A 326 8.34 10.12 13.31
CA PRO A 326 9.10 10.50 12.12
C PRO A 326 10.59 10.57 12.46
N SER A 327 11.44 10.03 11.60
CA SER A 327 12.89 10.20 11.74
C SER A 327 13.28 11.66 11.50
N ASP A 328 14.40 12.09 12.11
CA ASP A 328 14.92 13.44 11.91
C ASP A 328 15.29 13.66 10.42
N LEU A 329 15.66 12.60 9.70
CA LEU A 329 15.87 12.61 8.25
C LEU A 329 14.57 12.88 7.47
N ALA A 330 13.45 12.23 7.82
CA ALA A 330 12.17 12.47 7.16
C ALA A 330 11.74 13.94 7.30
N ILE A 331 11.85 14.49 8.51
CA ILE A 331 11.56 15.90 8.79
C ILE A 331 12.46 16.81 7.95
N ALA A 332 13.77 16.54 7.91
CA ALA A 332 14.72 17.29 7.10
C ALA A 332 14.42 17.20 5.59
N ASN A 333 13.92 16.06 5.11
CA ASN A 333 13.57 15.85 3.71
C ASN A 333 12.42 16.74 3.23
N TRP A 334 11.42 17.01 4.08
CA TRP A 334 10.40 18.03 3.79
C TRP A 334 10.94 19.45 3.92
N ASN A 335 11.73 19.72 4.97
CA ASN A 335 12.26 21.07 5.24
C ASN A 335 13.24 21.58 4.17
N LYS A 336 13.89 20.69 3.42
CA LYS A 336 14.78 21.06 2.29
C LYS A 336 14.04 21.39 0.99
N GLN A 337 12.73 21.19 0.92
CA GLN A 337 11.96 21.43 -0.31
C GLN A 337 11.65 22.91 -0.50
N PHE A 338 11.50 23.28 -1.77
CA PHE A 338 11.06 24.61 -2.19
C PHE A 338 9.87 24.49 -3.13
N ARG A 339 8.91 25.38 -2.95
CA ARG A 339 7.83 25.58 -3.91
C ARG A 339 8.33 26.27 -5.18
N SER A 340 7.51 26.23 -6.23
CA SER A 340 7.79 26.91 -7.50
C SER A 340 7.94 28.43 -7.35
N ASP A 341 7.31 29.02 -6.32
CA ASP A 341 7.42 30.42 -5.90
C ASP A 341 8.66 30.70 -5.02
N ASN A 342 9.54 29.70 -4.82
CA ASN A 342 10.71 29.71 -3.92
C ASN A 342 10.40 29.83 -2.43
N THR A 343 9.17 29.58 -1.99
CA THR A 343 8.85 29.43 -0.57
C THR A 343 9.49 28.12 -0.04
N PRO A 344 10.27 28.15 1.06
CA PRO A 344 10.97 26.98 1.60
C PRO A 344 10.01 26.10 2.44
N ILE A 345 9.04 25.47 1.79
CA ILE A 345 8.05 24.62 2.44
C ILE A 345 7.62 23.47 1.54
N ASP A 346 7.49 22.26 2.11
CA ASP A 346 6.65 21.20 1.56
C ASP A 346 5.33 21.16 2.33
N LEU A 347 4.22 21.34 1.62
CA LEU A 347 2.88 21.36 2.22
C LEU A 347 2.41 19.97 2.70
N ARG A 348 3.19 18.91 2.45
CA ARG A 348 2.89 17.55 2.93
C ARG A 348 3.52 17.25 4.28
N GLY A 349 4.55 17.97 4.69
CA GLY A 349 5.31 17.66 5.91
C GLY A 349 4.65 18.22 7.18
N PRO A 350 5.08 19.41 7.66
CA PRO A 350 4.63 19.94 8.95
C PRO A 350 3.12 20.17 9.04
N ASN A 351 2.53 19.75 10.16
CA ASN A 351 1.10 19.75 10.46
C ASN A 351 0.22 18.92 9.54
N ILE A 352 0.80 18.16 8.62
CA ILE A 352 0.10 17.33 7.66
C ILE A 352 0.50 15.86 7.83
N SER A 353 1.67 15.44 7.35
CA SER A 353 2.16 14.07 7.57
C SER A 353 2.64 13.84 9.00
N PHE A 354 3.21 14.88 9.62
CA PHE A 354 3.60 14.89 11.03
C PHE A 354 3.20 16.21 11.70
N LYS A 355 3.15 16.25 13.03
CA LYS A 355 2.99 17.48 13.81
C LYS A 355 3.90 17.46 15.04
N TYR A 356 4.20 18.62 15.60
CA TYR A 356 4.80 18.69 16.93
C TYR A 356 3.70 18.71 17.99
N SER A 357 3.80 17.81 18.97
CA SER A 357 3.02 17.78 20.19
C SER A 357 3.96 18.12 21.35
N GLY A 358 3.92 19.38 21.81
CA GLY A 358 5.02 19.95 22.59
C GLY A 358 6.30 20.01 21.75
N THR A 359 7.39 19.39 22.23
CA THR A 359 8.67 19.30 21.50
C THR A 359 8.83 18.00 20.71
N GLN A 360 7.86 17.09 20.80
CA GLN A 360 7.94 15.74 20.22
C GLN A 360 7.22 15.67 18.87
N PRO A 361 7.87 15.21 17.79
CA PRO A 361 7.23 15.02 16.50
C PRO A 361 6.42 13.70 16.48
N VAL A 362 5.12 13.78 16.20
CA VAL A 362 4.22 12.62 16.09
C VAL A 362 3.75 12.43 14.64
N ILE A 363 3.60 11.18 14.22
CA ILE A 363 2.99 10.83 12.92
C ILE A 363 1.50 11.20 12.96
N LYS A 364 1.02 11.96 11.98
CA LYS A 364 -0.36 12.50 11.97
C LYS A 364 -1.29 11.83 10.95
N LYS A 365 -0.77 11.23 9.87
CA LYS A 365 -1.59 10.70 8.76
C LYS A 365 -2.75 9.78 9.19
N TYR A 366 -2.59 9.02 10.27
CA TYR A 366 -3.58 8.07 10.77
C TYR A 366 -4.48 8.58 11.90
N THR A 367 -4.21 9.79 12.40
CA THR A 367 -4.80 10.33 13.62
C THR A 367 -5.46 11.70 13.39
N TYR A 368 -5.80 12.03 12.14
CA TYR A 368 -6.42 13.31 11.78
C TYR A 368 -7.74 13.59 12.53
N ASN A 369 -8.55 12.56 12.74
CA ASN A 369 -9.83 12.66 13.42
C ASN A 369 -9.72 12.41 14.93
N TYR A 370 -8.52 12.11 15.42
CA TYR A 370 -8.27 11.79 16.81
C TYR A 370 -7.89 13.04 17.62
N THR A 371 -8.43 13.12 18.85
CA THR A 371 -8.02 14.12 19.84
C THR A 371 -8.14 13.55 21.24
N SER A 372 -7.20 13.90 22.12
CA SER A 372 -7.20 13.46 23.53
C SER A 372 -8.40 13.97 24.32
N LEU A 373 -9.10 15.01 23.82
CA LEU A 373 -10.34 15.51 24.40
C LEU A 373 -11.54 14.60 24.14
N LEU A 374 -11.47 13.77 23.11
CA LEU A 374 -12.51 12.81 22.69
C LEU A 374 -11.86 11.43 22.47
N PRO A 375 -11.33 10.80 23.53
CA PRO A 375 -10.45 9.64 23.41
C PRO A 375 -11.13 8.39 22.80
N PHE A 376 -12.46 8.36 22.77
CA PHE A 376 -13.25 7.29 22.16
C PHE A 376 -13.53 7.50 20.66
N GLU A 377 -13.23 8.68 20.10
CA GLU A 377 -13.36 8.95 18.66
C GLU A 377 -12.09 8.48 17.95
N THR A 378 -12.03 7.19 17.65
CA THR A 378 -10.87 6.52 17.04
C THR A 378 -11.02 6.27 15.54
N SER A 379 -12.15 6.68 14.95
CA SER A 379 -12.48 6.41 13.54
C SER A 379 -11.44 7.01 12.59
N SER A 380 -10.97 6.20 11.64
CA SER A 380 -9.93 6.58 10.69
C SER A 380 -9.97 5.69 9.45
N LYS A 381 -9.03 5.91 8.53
CA LYS A 381 -8.86 5.12 7.30
C LYS A 381 -7.45 4.56 7.26
N TRP A 382 -7.33 3.26 7.08
CA TRP A 382 -6.09 2.63 6.65
C TRP A 382 -6.05 2.60 5.13
N ILE A 383 -5.40 3.60 4.54
CA ILE A 383 -5.23 3.69 3.08
C ILE A 383 -4.07 2.80 2.68
N LEU A 384 -4.36 1.79 1.87
CA LEU A 384 -3.42 0.75 1.47
C LEU A 384 -2.92 0.91 0.05
N PHE A 385 -3.68 1.54 -0.84
CA PHE A 385 -3.23 1.89 -2.20
C PHE A 385 -3.97 3.13 -2.71
N ARG A 386 -3.25 4.04 -3.38
CA ARG A 386 -3.81 5.31 -3.87
C ARG A 386 -3.12 5.82 -5.13
N ALA A 387 -3.71 6.85 -5.76
CA ALA A 387 -3.30 7.34 -7.06
C ALA A 387 -1.83 7.79 -7.11
N ALA A 388 -1.28 8.43 -6.07
CA ALA A 388 0.14 8.78 -6.10
C ALA A 388 1.07 7.55 -6.15
N ALA A 389 0.81 6.50 -5.36
CA ALA A 389 1.57 5.25 -5.42
C ALA A 389 1.47 4.62 -6.81
N LEU A 390 0.26 4.57 -7.37
CA LEU A 390 0.03 4.13 -8.76
C LEU A 390 0.90 4.89 -9.77
N HIS A 391 1.00 6.22 -9.65
CA HIS A 391 1.77 7.05 -10.58
C HIS A 391 3.27 6.89 -10.41
N LEU A 392 3.75 6.83 -9.17
CA LEU A 392 5.18 6.72 -8.89
C LEU A 392 5.70 5.33 -9.28
N HIS A 393 4.95 4.27 -8.98
CA HIS A 393 5.30 2.91 -9.39
C HIS A 393 5.19 2.73 -10.92
N TYR A 394 4.20 3.34 -11.57
CA TYR A 394 4.14 3.41 -13.03
C TYR A 394 5.34 4.16 -13.61
N ALA A 395 5.69 5.32 -13.05
CA ALA A 395 6.82 6.13 -13.49
C ALA A 395 8.13 5.36 -13.32
N GLU A 396 8.27 4.57 -12.27
CA GLU A 396 9.42 3.73 -12.07
C GLU A 396 9.51 2.60 -13.12
N ALA A 397 8.40 1.92 -13.40
CA ALA A 397 8.33 0.95 -14.49
C ALA A 397 8.68 1.60 -15.83
N ALA A 398 8.13 2.78 -16.13
CA ALA A 398 8.44 3.53 -17.34
C ALA A 398 9.92 3.90 -17.43
N ASN A 399 10.53 4.42 -16.36
CA ASN A 399 11.95 4.74 -16.30
C ASN A 399 12.83 3.51 -16.54
N ARG A 400 12.47 2.37 -15.93
CA ARG A 400 13.19 1.10 -16.12
C ARG A 400 12.95 0.47 -17.49
N ASP A 401 11.89 0.86 -18.19
CA ASP A 401 11.63 0.56 -19.59
C ASP A 401 12.11 1.70 -20.54
N ASN A 402 13.13 2.47 -20.15
CA ASN A 402 13.76 3.53 -20.96
C ASN A 402 12.85 4.72 -21.37
N ARG A 403 11.77 4.96 -20.63
CA ARG A 403 10.85 6.09 -20.82
C ARG A 403 10.95 7.09 -19.68
N ASP A 404 12.15 7.62 -19.49
CA ASP A 404 12.48 8.58 -18.45
C ASP A 404 11.69 9.89 -18.56
N LYS A 405 11.33 10.34 -19.77
CA LYS A 405 10.58 11.58 -19.97
C LYS A 405 9.15 11.53 -19.43
N ILE A 406 8.42 10.42 -19.62
CA ILE A 406 7.09 10.26 -19.01
C ILE A 406 7.21 10.06 -17.49
N ALA A 407 8.24 9.35 -17.01
CA ALA A 407 8.51 9.25 -15.59
C ALA A 407 8.78 10.64 -14.95
N TYR A 408 9.59 11.46 -15.61
CA TYR A 408 9.85 12.85 -15.24
C TYR A 408 8.58 13.69 -15.22
N ALA A 409 7.68 13.49 -16.18
CA ALA A 409 6.41 14.21 -16.26
C ALA A 409 5.49 13.89 -15.09
N LEU A 410 5.28 12.61 -14.79
CA LEU A 410 4.42 12.15 -13.70
C LEU A 410 5.00 12.52 -12.33
N LEU A 411 6.33 12.57 -12.20
CA LEU A 411 7.02 13.06 -11.01
C LEU A 411 6.80 14.57 -10.80
N ASN A 412 7.03 15.39 -11.84
CA ASN A 412 7.17 16.84 -11.70
C ASN A 412 5.87 17.60 -11.96
N THR A 413 5.69 18.10 -13.19
CA THR A 413 4.70 19.14 -13.55
C THR A 413 3.64 18.63 -14.52
N GLY A 414 3.55 17.32 -14.68
CA GLY A 414 2.57 16.65 -15.50
C GLY A 414 2.93 16.56 -16.98
N ILE A 415 2.15 15.76 -17.70
CA ILE A 415 2.40 15.38 -19.09
C ILE A 415 2.36 16.59 -20.03
N LYS A 416 1.31 17.41 -19.93
CA LYS A 416 1.11 18.58 -20.80
C LYS A 416 2.35 19.48 -20.82
N ASN A 417 2.79 19.88 -19.64
CA ASN A 417 3.92 20.79 -19.45
C ASN A 417 5.26 20.17 -19.86
N THR A 418 5.48 18.88 -19.58
CA THR A 418 6.75 18.21 -19.89
C THR A 418 6.94 17.98 -21.39
N TYR A 419 5.84 17.76 -22.11
CA TYR A 419 5.85 17.55 -23.56
C TYR A 419 5.55 18.84 -24.34
N ASP A 420 5.63 19.99 -23.67
CA ASP A 420 5.60 21.32 -24.28
C ASP A 420 7.02 21.94 -24.28
N PRO A 421 7.68 22.07 -25.45
CA PRO A 421 9.01 22.68 -25.55
C PRO A 421 9.09 24.12 -25.03
N VAL A 422 8.02 24.91 -25.16
CA VAL A 422 7.97 26.30 -24.67
C VAL A 422 7.96 26.31 -23.15
N TYR A 423 7.11 25.48 -22.54
CA TYR A 423 7.09 25.33 -21.08
C TYR A 423 8.43 24.80 -20.56
N MET A 424 9.00 23.78 -21.19
CA MET A 424 10.29 23.22 -20.77
C MET A 424 11.44 24.23 -20.87
N ALA A 425 11.40 25.15 -21.84
CA ALA A 425 12.40 26.20 -21.99
C ALA A 425 12.19 27.39 -21.02
N THR A 426 10.95 27.77 -20.72
CA THR A 426 10.63 29.06 -20.07
C THR A 426 9.94 28.94 -18.71
N GLY A 427 9.35 27.78 -18.39
CA GLY A 427 8.43 27.60 -17.27
C GLY A 427 7.05 28.23 -17.48
N VAL A 428 6.76 28.74 -18.67
CA VAL A 428 5.50 29.42 -19.02
C VAL A 428 4.80 28.65 -20.14
N THR A 429 3.50 28.44 -20.00
CA THR A 429 2.68 27.79 -21.03
C THR A 429 2.67 28.63 -22.31
N GLY A 430 2.76 28.00 -23.48
CA GLY A 430 2.87 28.66 -24.78
C GLY A 430 1.68 29.52 -25.26
N GLY A 431 0.74 29.86 -24.38
CA GLY A 431 -0.43 30.69 -24.66
C GLY A 431 -1.59 29.98 -25.34
N GLU A 432 -2.76 30.63 -25.37
CA GLU A 432 -3.95 30.13 -26.05
C GLU A 432 -3.81 30.24 -27.58
N GLY A 433 -4.34 29.27 -28.32
CA GLY A 433 -4.38 29.30 -29.80
C GLY A 433 -3.15 28.72 -30.50
N ARG A 434 -2.18 28.19 -29.76
CA ARG A 434 -1.06 27.44 -30.33
C ARG A 434 -1.53 26.09 -30.88
N ASN A 435 -0.97 25.69 -32.02
CA ASN A 435 -1.16 24.34 -32.53
C ASN A 435 -0.41 23.33 -31.66
N VAL A 436 -1.15 22.54 -30.88
CA VAL A 436 -0.60 21.49 -30.00
C VAL A 436 -0.67 20.09 -30.60
N THR A 437 -0.93 19.98 -31.92
CA THR A 437 -1.07 18.68 -32.59
C THR A 437 0.16 17.80 -32.38
N ASP A 438 1.35 18.38 -32.24
CA ASP A 438 2.60 17.64 -32.14
C ASP A 438 3.29 17.64 -30.77
N ILE A 439 2.67 18.29 -29.77
CA ILE A 439 3.22 18.52 -28.43
C ILE A 439 2.16 18.18 -27.37
N GLU A 440 2.51 18.24 -26.08
CA GLU A 440 1.60 17.91 -24.96
C GLU A 440 1.14 16.45 -24.92
N GLN A 441 1.81 15.56 -25.65
CA GLN A 441 1.52 14.13 -25.72
C GLN A 441 2.81 13.32 -25.92
N THR A 442 2.80 12.05 -25.53
CA THR A 442 4.02 11.22 -25.55
C THR A 442 4.38 10.72 -26.94
N LYS A 443 3.39 10.47 -27.81
CA LYS A 443 3.56 9.79 -29.11
C LYS A 443 4.30 8.44 -29.01
N ASP A 444 4.16 7.76 -27.88
CA ASP A 444 4.69 6.41 -27.66
C ASP A 444 3.59 5.35 -27.90
N VAL A 445 3.96 4.07 -27.79
CA VAL A 445 3.03 2.94 -27.86
C VAL A 445 2.43 2.62 -26.48
N PRO A 446 1.23 2.00 -26.41
CA PRO A 446 0.71 1.49 -25.16
C PRO A 446 1.71 0.59 -24.42
N PRO A 447 1.82 0.69 -23.08
CA PRO A 447 0.98 1.47 -22.17
C PRO A 447 1.43 2.93 -21.93
N TYR A 448 2.36 3.45 -22.72
CA TYR A 448 3.04 4.75 -22.53
C TYR A 448 2.48 5.89 -23.41
N ASP A 449 1.38 5.63 -24.12
CA ASP A 449 0.67 6.56 -24.99
C ASP A 449 -0.24 7.50 -24.17
N PHE A 450 0.27 8.66 -23.75
CA PHE A 450 -0.52 9.67 -23.04
C PHE A 450 -0.78 10.88 -23.92
N ASP A 451 -2.03 11.34 -23.90
CA ASP A 451 -2.47 12.53 -24.62
C ASP A 451 -3.02 13.57 -23.63
N ALA A 452 -2.25 14.63 -23.42
CA ALA A 452 -2.57 15.73 -22.51
C ALA A 452 -2.81 17.04 -23.24
N ARG A 453 -3.14 16.97 -24.54
CA ARG A 453 -3.39 18.15 -25.38
C ARG A 453 -4.53 19.01 -24.85
N ASP A 454 -4.30 20.32 -24.82
CA ASP A 454 -5.23 21.34 -24.34
C ASP A 454 -5.25 22.54 -25.31
N GLY A 455 -6.43 23.03 -25.69
CA GLY A 455 -6.54 24.23 -26.52
C GLY A 455 -7.92 24.88 -26.48
N ASN A 456 -7.97 26.19 -26.73
CA ASN A 456 -9.20 27.00 -26.64
C ASN A 456 -9.80 27.39 -27.99
N TYR A 457 -9.03 27.30 -29.09
CA TYR A 457 -9.44 27.76 -30.42
C TYR A 457 -8.98 26.79 -31.53
N PRO A 458 -9.76 25.73 -31.88
CA PRO A 458 -11.02 25.32 -31.26
C PRO A 458 -10.82 24.75 -29.84
N GLN A 459 -11.88 24.72 -29.04
CA GLN A 459 -11.81 24.14 -27.70
C GLN A 459 -11.66 22.61 -27.79
N PHE A 460 -10.60 22.06 -27.24
CA PHE A 460 -10.45 20.62 -27.01
C PHE A 460 -9.69 20.37 -25.70
N ARG A 461 -10.00 19.26 -25.04
CA ARG A 461 -9.42 18.79 -23.79
C ARG A 461 -9.24 17.29 -23.90
N ASN A 462 -8.00 16.81 -23.89
CA ASN A 462 -7.74 15.38 -23.94
C ASN A 462 -7.61 14.78 -22.53
N VAL A 463 -7.62 13.45 -22.43
CA VAL A 463 -7.75 12.69 -21.18
C VAL A 463 -6.82 13.19 -20.08
N TRP A 464 -5.56 13.51 -20.41
CA TRP A 464 -4.51 13.79 -19.44
C TRP A 464 -4.19 15.28 -19.26
N TYR A 465 -4.99 16.19 -19.82
CA TYR A 465 -4.67 17.63 -19.87
C TYR A 465 -4.56 18.31 -18.49
N ARG A 466 -5.18 17.71 -17.46
CA ARG A 466 -5.17 18.16 -16.07
C ARG A 466 -4.15 17.47 -15.19
N ASN A 467 -3.44 16.46 -15.70
CA ASN A 467 -2.38 15.81 -14.92
C ASN A 467 -1.30 16.85 -14.60
N ILE A 468 -0.98 16.98 -13.32
CA ILE A 468 -0.02 17.98 -12.81
C ILE A 468 1.24 17.37 -12.19
N GLY A 469 1.32 16.04 -12.17
CA GLY A 469 2.40 15.31 -11.52
C GLY A 469 2.36 15.39 -9.98
N VAL A 470 3.07 14.47 -9.33
CA VAL A 470 3.06 14.33 -7.87
C VAL A 470 3.63 15.57 -7.18
N ARG A 471 4.75 16.12 -7.65
CA ARG A 471 5.34 17.35 -7.07
C ARG A 471 4.50 18.58 -7.37
N GLY A 472 3.96 18.67 -8.58
CA GLY A 472 3.13 19.79 -9.02
C GLY A 472 1.84 19.92 -8.23
N ARG A 473 1.25 18.83 -7.74
CA ARG A 473 0.04 18.83 -6.90
C ARG A 473 0.18 19.68 -5.63
N VAL A 474 1.38 19.76 -5.08
CA VAL A 474 1.70 20.57 -3.90
C VAL A 474 2.55 21.79 -4.24
N GLY A 475 2.64 22.14 -5.53
CA GLY A 475 3.35 23.32 -6.03
C GLY A 475 4.84 23.29 -5.75
N LEU A 476 5.44 22.12 -5.63
CA LEU A 476 6.89 22.00 -5.45
C LEU A 476 7.63 22.32 -6.74
N LYS A 477 8.84 22.84 -6.59
CA LYS A 477 9.76 23.05 -7.70
C LYS A 477 10.13 21.71 -8.32
N SER A 478 10.13 21.65 -9.65
CA SER A 478 10.56 20.46 -10.37
C SER A 478 12.00 20.11 -10.01
N VAL A 479 12.24 18.83 -9.73
CA VAL A 479 13.60 18.30 -9.64
C VAL A 479 14.18 18.21 -11.05
N LYS A 480 15.51 18.30 -11.15
CA LYS A 480 16.23 18.27 -12.42
C LYS A 480 17.25 17.14 -12.37
N VAL A 481 17.37 16.43 -13.48
CA VAL A 481 18.53 15.57 -13.73
C VAL A 481 19.66 16.47 -14.21
N ASP A 482 20.83 16.38 -13.59
CA ASP A 482 22.00 17.12 -14.07
C ASP A 482 22.31 16.67 -15.50
N SER A 483 22.21 17.62 -16.43
CA SER A 483 22.17 17.34 -17.85
C SER A 483 23.54 17.11 -18.46
N THR A 484 24.61 17.58 -17.81
CA THR A 484 25.95 17.58 -18.40
C THR A 484 26.62 16.20 -18.45
N GLY A 485 26.21 15.29 -17.56
CA GLY A 485 26.75 13.92 -17.51
C GLY A 485 25.92 12.86 -18.25
N VAL A 486 24.71 13.19 -18.74
CA VAL A 486 23.79 12.18 -19.29
C VAL A 486 23.15 12.55 -20.63
N PHE A 487 23.17 13.83 -21.03
CA PHE A 487 22.69 14.27 -22.33
C PHE A 487 23.82 14.88 -23.18
N ASP A 488 23.69 14.76 -24.50
CA ASP A 488 24.58 15.44 -25.45
C ASP A 488 24.27 16.94 -25.46
N MET A 489 25.09 17.71 -24.75
CA MET A 489 24.96 19.16 -24.68
C MET A 489 25.47 19.88 -25.92
N SER A 490 26.15 19.19 -26.84
CA SER A 490 26.59 19.75 -28.14
C SER A 490 25.46 19.82 -29.17
N ASP A 491 24.39 19.05 -28.97
CA ASP A 491 23.19 19.10 -29.80
C ASP A 491 22.52 20.50 -29.69
N PRO A 492 22.21 21.18 -30.81
CA PRO A 492 21.62 22.51 -30.79
C PRO A 492 20.17 22.55 -30.29
N LEU A 493 19.49 21.40 -30.15
CA LEU A 493 18.13 21.33 -29.64
C LEU A 493 18.06 21.89 -28.21
N LEU A 494 17.10 22.79 -27.97
CA LEU A 494 16.87 23.38 -26.65
C LEU A 494 16.23 22.38 -25.67
N THR A 495 15.48 21.41 -26.19
CA THR A 495 14.77 20.36 -25.45
C THR A 495 15.00 19.01 -26.12
N ASP A 496 14.74 17.90 -25.42
CA ASP A 496 14.84 16.54 -25.98
C ASP A 496 16.22 16.18 -26.53
N LYS A 497 17.27 16.62 -25.83
CA LYS A 497 18.65 16.30 -26.16
C LYS A 497 18.89 14.78 -26.17
N PRO A 498 19.74 14.26 -27.08
CA PRO A 498 20.12 12.85 -27.09
C PRO A 498 20.73 12.40 -25.75
N VAL A 499 20.44 11.17 -25.31
CA VAL A 499 21.01 10.58 -24.10
C VAL A 499 22.34 9.90 -24.44
N ILE A 500 23.41 10.26 -23.72
CA ILE A 500 24.76 9.68 -23.90
C ILE A 500 25.10 8.59 -22.88
N ASP A 501 24.45 8.59 -21.71
CA ASP A 501 24.61 7.57 -20.67
C ASP A 501 23.24 7.19 -20.08
N ARG A 502 22.64 6.14 -20.66
CA ARG A 502 21.33 5.64 -20.28
C ARG A 502 21.32 5.03 -18.86
N PRO A 503 22.24 4.13 -18.48
CA PRO A 503 22.27 3.60 -17.11
C PRO A 503 22.33 4.67 -16.03
N THR A 504 23.17 5.70 -16.21
CA THR A 504 23.27 6.80 -15.25
C THR A 504 21.98 7.62 -15.19
N LEU A 505 21.35 7.92 -16.32
CA LEU A 505 20.05 8.60 -16.37
C LEU A 505 18.96 7.79 -15.67
N THR A 506 18.85 6.49 -15.96
CA THR A 506 17.87 5.60 -15.33
C THR A 506 18.04 5.56 -13.82
N ASN A 507 19.27 5.43 -13.33
CA ASN A 507 19.55 5.43 -11.89
C ASN A 507 19.25 6.80 -11.24
N ARG A 508 19.62 7.91 -11.88
CA ARG A 508 19.31 9.26 -11.39
C ARG A 508 17.80 9.49 -11.30
N MET A 509 17.03 9.10 -12.32
CA MET A 509 15.57 9.22 -12.26
C MET A 509 14.95 8.29 -11.22
N GLU A 510 15.49 7.09 -11.03
CA GLU A 510 15.02 6.20 -9.96
C GLU A 510 15.29 6.79 -8.58
N ASP A 511 16.47 7.38 -8.34
CA ASP A 511 16.76 8.06 -7.07
C ASP A 511 15.78 9.23 -6.81
N LEU A 512 15.43 9.99 -7.86
CA LEU A 512 14.44 11.08 -7.75
C LEU A 512 13.02 10.57 -7.46
N LEU A 513 12.62 9.46 -8.07
CA LEU A 513 11.30 8.84 -7.82
C LEU A 513 11.22 8.33 -6.38
N ILE A 514 12.23 7.59 -5.92
CA ILE A 514 12.29 7.03 -4.57
C ILE A 514 12.37 8.11 -3.50
N ASP A 515 13.05 9.23 -3.78
CA ASP A 515 13.07 10.36 -2.86
C ASP A 515 11.69 11.05 -2.82
N GLU A 516 10.93 11.08 -3.92
CA GLU A 516 9.55 11.58 -3.94
C GLU A 516 8.57 10.64 -3.24
N ASP A 517 8.69 9.32 -3.43
CA ASP A 517 7.93 8.29 -2.70
C ASP A 517 8.06 8.54 -1.19
N GLY A 518 9.27 8.85 -0.73
CA GLY A 518 9.52 9.15 0.68
C GLY A 518 8.90 10.45 1.20
N LEU A 519 8.50 11.39 0.33
CA LEU A 519 7.81 12.62 0.72
C LEU A 519 6.28 12.47 0.62
N GLU A 520 5.81 11.85 -0.46
CA GLU A 520 4.40 11.68 -0.79
C GLU A 520 3.77 10.56 0.03
N LEU A 521 4.39 9.38 0.03
CA LEU A 521 3.87 8.14 0.61
C LEU A 521 4.39 7.86 2.03
N ALA A 522 5.08 8.83 2.65
CA ALA A 522 5.65 8.66 3.99
C ALA A 522 4.65 8.06 4.97
N PHE A 523 5.08 7.03 5.71
CA PHE A 523 4.26 6.32 6.70
C PHE A 523 3.11 5.50 6.12
N GLU A 524 3.03 5.22 4.82
CA GLU A 524 1.92 4.47 4.21
C GLU A 524 2.18 2.96 4.07
N GLY A 525 3.34 2.48 4.52
CA GLY A 525 3.75 1.08 4.48
C GLY A 525 4.43 0.68 3.18
N TYR A 526 5.04 1.64 2.48
CA TYR A 526 5.74 1.41 1.21
C TYR A 526 7.26 1.47 1.35
N ARG A 527 7.77 2.14 2.39
CA ARG A 527 9.15 2.61 2.37
C ARG A 527 10.18 1.48 2.32
N TRP A 528 10.07 0.48 3.18
CA TRP A 528 10.95 -0.68 3.15
C TRP A 528 10.82 -1.47 1.84
N PRO A 529 9.60 -1.86 1.37
CA PRO A 529 9.40 -2.46 0.06
C PRO A 529 10.13 -1.75 -1.08
N ASP A 530 9.98 -0.43 -1.20
CA ASP A 530 10.59 0.35 -2.29
C ASP A 530 12.11 0.37 -2.22
N LEU A 531 12.66 0.63 -1.03
CA LEU A 531 14.11 0.61 -0.83
C LEU A 531 14.68 -0.79 -1.12
N LEU A 532 14.02 -1.86 -0.65
CA LEU A 532 14.48 -3.22 -0.90
C LEU A 532 14.45 -3.57 -2.40
N ARG A 533 13.37 -3.20 -3.10
CA ARG A 533 13.20 -3.49 -4.54
C ARG A 533 14.29 -2.82 -5.37
N VAL A 534 14.60 -1.57 -5.09
CA VAL A 534 15.71 -0.84 -5.74
C VAL A 534 17.05 -1.46 -5.39
N ALA A 535 17.28 -1.76 -4.12
CA ALA A 535 18.53 -2.36 -3.65
C ALA A 535 18.81 -3.72 -4.32
N LEU A 536 17.79 -4.56 -4.49
CA LEU A 536 17.91 -5.84 -5.19
C LEU A 536 18.32 -5.66 -6.66
N ARG A 537 17.76 -4.66 -7.35
CA ARG A 537 18.14 -4.35 -8.74
C ARG A 537 19.56 -3.78 -8.85
N ARG A 538 19.94 -2.93 -7.90
CA ARG A 538 21.23 -2.23 -7.91
C ARG A 538 22.33 -3.00 -7.20
N GLN A 539 22.06 -4.17 -6.63
CA GLN A 539 23.02 -4.91 -5.80
C GLN A 539 24.39 -5.09 -6.47
N ALA A 540 24.42 -5.37 -7.77
CA ALA A 540 25.67 -5.57 -8.51
C ALA A 540 26.42 -4.26 -8.81
N THR A 541 25.72 -3.13 -8.92
CA THR A 541 26.26 -1.84 -9.35
C THR A 541 26.48 -0.86 -8.20
N ASP A 542 25.71 -0.99 -7.12
CA ASP A 542 25.73 -0.14 -5.93
C ASP A 542 25.34 -0.97 -4.69
N PRO A 543 26.23 -1.87 -4.22
CA PRO A 543 25.94 -2.79 -3.13
C PRO A 543 25.71 -2.10 -1.77
N ALA A 544 26.12 -0.83 -1.63
CA ALA A 544 25.96 -0.05 -0.41
C ALA A 544 24.66 0.78 -0.39
N TRP A 545 23.90 0.81 -1.48
CA TRP A 545 22.76 1.72 -1.65
C TRP A 545 21.75 1.64 -0.49
N LEU A 546 21.29 0.43 -0.15
CA LEU A 546 20.33 0.23 0.95
C LEU A 546 20.93 0.62 2.30
N ALA A 547 22.15 0.14 2.58
CA ALA A 547 22.86 0.42 3.81
C ALA A 547 23.02 1.93 4.04
N ASN A 548 23.36 2.67 2.99
CA ASN A 548 23.52 4.12 3.05
C ASN A 548 22.18 4.84 3.25
N LYS A 549 21.11 4.42 2.54
CA LYS A 549 19.76 5.00 2.72
C LYS A 549 19.26 4.82 4.15
N ILE A 550 19.37 3.61 4.71
CA ILE A 550 18.92 3.35 6.09
C ILE A 550 19.82 4.04 7.12
N ALA A 551 21.14 3.99 6.98
CA ALA A 551 22.06 4.62 7.93
C ALA A 551 21.87 6.14 8.02
N ALA A 552 21.39 6.78 6.95
CA ALA A 552 21.17 8.22 6.91
C ALA A 552 20.20 8.72 7.99
N LYS A 553 19.22 7.92 8.42
CA LYS A 553 18.30 8.33 9.51
C LYS A 553 19.03 8.48 10.85
N PHE A 554 19.97 7.57 11.12
CA PHE A 554 20.80 7.58 12.33
C PHE A 554 21.82 8.72 12.28
N VAL A 555 22.41 8.99 11.12
CA VAL A 555 23.29 10.15 10.93
C VAL A 555 22.54 11.47 11.19
N ALA A 556 21.33 11.60 10.64
CA ALA A 556 20.50 12.79 10.86
C ALA A 556 20.11 12.98 12.34
N ALA A 557 19.93 11.89 13.07
CA ALA A 557 19.64 11.89 14.51
C ALA A 557 20.90 12.03 15.40
N ASN A 558 22.10 12.13 14.81
CA ASN A 558 23.38 12.10 15.52
C ASN A 558 23.55 10.85 16.42
N ASP A 559 23.06 9.71 15.94
CA ASP A 559 23.12 8.42 16.63
C ASP A 559 24.42 7.68 16.30
N SER A 560 25.17 7.28 17.33
CA SER A 560 26.46 6.60 17.19
C SER A 560 26.36 5.21 16.54
N ARG A 561 25.15 4.64 16.43
CA ARG A 561 24.89 3.33 15.81
C ARG A 561 24.88 3.37 14.29
N ALA A 562 24.93 4.55 13.66
CA ALA A 562 24.83 4.71 12.20
C ALA A 562 25.77 3.78 11.41
N GLU A 563 27.07 3.73 11.76
CA GLU A 563 28.04 2.89 11.03
C GLU A 563 27.83 1.39 11.31
N ALA A 564 27.37 1.02 12.51
CA ALA A 564 27.07 -0.37 12.84
C ALA A 564 25.89 -0.89 12.00
N VAL A 565 24.82 -0.10 11.88
CA VAL A 565 23.66 -0.41 11.02
C VAL A 565 24.09 -0.48 9.56
N ARG A 566 24.88 0.50 9.09
CA ARG A 566 25.41 0.52 7.72
C ARG A 566 26.21 -0.75 7.41
N SER A 567 27.19 -1.07 8.26
CA SER A 567 28.05 -2.25 8.12
C SER A 567 27.24 -3.55 8.12
N ARG A 568 26.20 -3.65 8.95
CA ARG A 568 25.32 -4.82 8.98
C ARG A 568 24.55 -5.00 7.67
N LEU A 569 23.98 -3.91 7.16
CA LEU A 569 23.18 -3.92 5.94
C LEU A 569 24.01 -4.06 4.66
N MET A 570 25.35 -4.03 4.73
CA MET A 570 26.19 -4.46 3.62
C MET A 570 26.02 -5.96 3.30
N ASN A 571 25.59 -6.77 4.27
CA ASN A 571 25.26 -8.18 4.05
C ASN A 571 23.77 -8.35 3.76
N LYS A 572 23.46 -8.80 2.54
CA LYS A 572 22.08 -9.06 2.06
C LYS A 572 21.29 -10.03 2.94
N ALA A 573 21.93 -10.97 3.63
CA ALA A 573 21.24 -11.86 4.55
C ALA A 573 20.51 -11.11 5.68
N ASN A 574 21.00 -9.93 6.06
CA ASN A 574 20.41 -9.08 7.10
C ASN A 574 19.28 -8.18 6.57
N TRP A 575 18.95 -8.27 5.27
CA TRP A 575 17.81 -7.55 4.70
C TRP A 575 16.49 -8.26 5.01
N TYR A 576 16.54 -9.53 5.38
CA TYR A 576 15.36 -10.36 5.63
C TYR A 576 15.23 -10.68 7.14
N LEU A 577 13.99 -10.86 7.57
CA LEU A 577 13.65 -11.24 8.94
C LEU A 577 13.86 -12.74 9.16
N PRO A 578 14.16 -13.18 10.40
CA PRO A 578 14.21 -14.59 10.71
C PRO A 578 12.83 -15.24 10.54
N PHE A 579 12.74 -16.29 9.72
CA PHE A 579 11.51 -17.07 9.58
C PHE A 579 11.41 -18.13 10.70
N LYS A 580 10.90 -17.72 11.87
CA LYS A 580 10.74 -18.56 13.07
C LYS A 580 9.51 -18.16 13.89
N TRP A 581 8.81 -19.15 14.45
CA TRP A 581 7.72 -19.02 15.44
C TRP A 581 7.43 -20.36 16.13
#